data_AF-A0A8T2SH13-F1
#
_entry.id   AF-A0A8T2SH13-F1
#
_cell.length_a   1.000
_cell.length_b   1.000
_cell.length_c   1.000
_cell.angle_alpha   90.00
_cell.angle_beta   90.00
_cell.angle_gamma   90.00
#
_symmetry.space_group_name_H-M   'P 1'
#
loop_
_entity.id
_entity.type
_entity.pdbx_description
1 polymer ?
#
loop_
_entity_poly.entity_id
_entity_poly.type
_entity_poly.pdbx_seq_one_letter_code
_entity_poly.pdbx_strand_id
1 'polypeptide(L)'
;MGASHAFREDLSAYIYVLPLLYFQAKEELRRRAAHRSNSLKKQRTCLTLEERGYIVLHGWLMYFSFGLLFPAGALFARFMQVSRRTKNPNIISKFYKLHLYSEALGTFLMFIGVISGFAQLGISTTHTHQRLGYALWIIIWIHVLSAFLLRPGLGSLQRGIWYVAHWLMGTSSILLGIYNTYSGIGIWEKVFPKQRLLSLNIAFSVQLAFMGLVYYALDRYDTFLLQIKKRETSVAPKVDEMDHKMFEMDHKMFQMDPMDQKFFQMDPKSFQMGAA
;
A
#
# COMPACT_ATOMS: atom_id res chain seq x y z
N MET A 1 10.70 -16.72 17.81
CA MET A 1 11.24 -15.42 18.27
C MET A 1 12.57 -15.02 17.61
N GLY A 2 13.43 -15.96 17.17
CA GLY A 2 14.73 -15.62 16.54
C GLY A 2 14.67 -14.87 15.19
N ALA A 3 13.80 -15.28 14.26
CA ALA A 3 13.75 -14.68 12.92
C ALA A 3 13.27 -13.21 12.89
N SER A 4 12.44 -12.78 13.84
CA SER A 4 12.02 -11.37 13.95
C SER A 4 13.06 -10.48 14.59
N HIS A 5 13.96 -11.06 15.40
CA HIS A 5 15.05 -10.34 16.04
C HIS A 5 16.20 -10.13 15.06
N ALA A 6 16.67 -11.20 14.41
CA ALA A 6 17.69 -11.13 13.35
C ALA A 6 17.28 -10.15 12.23
N PHE A 7 16.01 -10.16 11.83
CA PHE A 7 15.53 -9.22 10.82
C PHE A 7 15.52 -7.75 11.29
N ARG A 8 15.24 -7.48 12.57
CA ARG A 8 15.32 -6.12 13.12
C ARG A 8 16.75 -5.61 13.19
N GLU A 9 17.70 -6.50 13.45
CA GLU A 9 19.15 -6.24 13.41
C GLU A 9 19.61 -5.94 11.98
N ASP A 10 19.19 -6.75 11.00
CA ASP A 10 19.54 -6.53 9.60
C ASP A 10 19.00 -5.18 9.08
N LEU A 11 17.74 -4.85 9.40
CA LEU A 11 17.13 -3.57 9.02
C LEU A 11 17.74 -2.38 9.76
N SER A 12 18.17 -2.56 11.02
CA SER A 12 18.79 -1.48 11.79
C SER A 12 20.13 -1.09 11.21
N ALA A 13 20.92 -2.05 10.72
CA ALA A 13 22.17 -1.79 10.02
C ALA A 13 21.95 -0.89 8.79
N TYR A 14 20.90 -1.15 7.98
CA TYR A 14 20.56 -0.28 6.84
C TYR A 14 20.30 1.18 7.23
N ILE A 15 19.66 1.41 8.39
CA ILE A 15 19.31 2.75 8.87
C ILE A 15 20.57 3.59 9.17
N TYR A 16 21.64 2.96 9.67
CA TYR A 16 22.88 3.66 10.01
C TYR A 16 23.88 3.69 8.86
N VAL A 17 23.95 2.62 8.07
CA VAL A 17 24.95 2.47 6.99
C VAL A 17 24.62 3.34 5.79
N LEU A 18 23.35 3.43 5.38
CA LEU A 18 22.99 4.17 4.16
C LEU A 18 23.24 5.69 4.31
N PRO A 19 22.86 6.40 5.39
CA PRO A 19 23.18 7.82 5.52
C PRO A 19 24.69 8.09 5.47
N LEU A 20 25.50 7.22 6.10
CA LEU A 20 26.96 7.32 6.07
C LEU A 20 27.51 7.14 4.64
N LEU A 21 27.04 6.11 3.93
CA LEU A 21 27.39 5.89 2.52
C LEU A 21 26.97 7.07 1.64
N TYR A 22 25.85 7.73 1.94
CA TYR A 22 25.43 8.93 1.22
C TYR A 22 26.39 10.09 1.45
N PHE A 23 26.80 10.35 2.69
CA PHE A 23 27.78 11.41 2.98
C PHE A 23 29.11 11.13 2.28
N GLN A 24 29.59 9.90 2.30
CA GLN A 24 30.81 9.50 1.61
C GLN A 24 30.68 9.65 0.08
N ALA A 25 29.59 9.16 -0.51
CA ALA A 25 29.32 9.28 -1.94
C ALA A 25 29.17 10.75 -2.36
N LYS A 26 28.48 11.57 -1.56
CA LYS A 26 28.30 13.00 -1.81
C LYS A 26 29.62 13.74 -1.80
N GLU A 27 30.50 13.44 -0.85
CA GLU A 27 31.81 14.09 -0.74
C GLU A 27 32.72 13.70 -1.91
N GLU A 28 32.74 12.41 -2.29
CA GLU A 28 33.47 11.94 -3.46
C GLU A 28 32.95 12.59 -4.75
N LEU A 29 31.63 12.68 -4.92
CA LEU A 29 31.00 13.36 -6.06
C LEU A 29 31.33 14.86 -6.08
N ARG A 30 31.36 15.53 -4.92
CA ARG A 30 31.78 16.94 -4.80
C ARG A 30 33.23 17.13 -5.22
N ARG A 31 34.14 16.26 -4.78
CA ARG A 31 35.57 16.31 -5.17
C ARG A 31 35.74 16.13 -6.67
N ARG A 32 35.05 15.15 -7.27
CA ARG A 32 35.04 14.95 -8.73
C ARG A 32 34.48 16.16 -9.47
N ALA A 33 33.41 16.76 -8.96
CA ALA A 33 32.82 17.97 -9.55
C ALA A 33 33.78 19.17 -9.49
N ALA A 34 34.46 19.38 -8.36
CA ALA A 34 35.46 20.44 -8.21
C ALA A 34 36.66 20.25 -9.17
N HIS A 35 37.16 19.02 -9.30
CA HIS A 35 38.23 18.70 -10.24
C HIS A 35 37.80 18.83 -11.72
N ARG A 36 36.56 18.47 -12.03
CA ARG A 36 35.97 18.60 -13.37
C ARG A 36 35.68 20.07 -13.74
N SER A 37 35.28 20.89 -12.77
CA SER A 37 35.04 22.34 -12.93
C SER A 37 36.29 23.12 -13.36
N ASN A 38 37.47 22.71 -12.88
CA ASN A 38 38.73 23.33 -13.29
C ASN A 38 39.19 22.93 -14.71
N SER A 39 38.67 21.82 -15.26
CA SER A 39 39.11 21.24 -16.54
C SER A 39 38.18 21.57 -17.73
N LEU A 40 36.89 21.87 -17.50
CA LEU A 40 35.89 21.97 -18.57
C LEU A 40 35.05 23.25 -18.47
N LYS A 41 35.69 24.42 -18.63
CA LYS A 41 34.98 25.70 -18.82
C LYS A 41 34.44 25.89 -20.25
N LYS A 42 34.62 24.91 -21.13
CA LYS A 42 34.26 24.98 -22.55
C LYS A 42 33.40 23.77 -22.93
N GLN A 43 32.14 24.06 -23.25
CA GLN A 43 31.32 23.34 -24.24
C GLN A 43 30.92 21.89 -23.91
N ARG A 44 29.73 21.69 -23.30
CA ARG A 44 28.95 20.47 -23.52
C ARG A 44 27.46 20.77 -23.69
N THR A 45 26.97 20.63 -24.91
CA THR A 45 25.55 20.62 -25.28
C THR A 45 24.97 19.20 -25.37
N CYS A 46 25.77 18.15 -25.14
CA CYS A 46 25.35 16.74 -25.25
C CYS A 46 25.85 15.88 -24.07
N LEU A 47 24.97 15.03 -23.53
CA LEU A 47 25.25 14.06 -22.45
C LEU A 47 26.09 12.89 -22.96
N THR A 48 27.09 12.46 -22.17
CA THR A 48 27.91 11.26 -22.45
C THR A 48 27.11 9.97 -22.29
N LEU A 49 27.64 8.85 -22.82
CA LEU A 49 27.02 7.53 -22.66
C LEU A 49 26.90 7.12 -21.19
N GLU A 50 27.94 7.39 -20.40
CA GLU A 50 27.95 7.15 -18.96
C GLU A 50 26.86 7.98 -18.25
N GLU A 51 26.76 9.28 -18.58
CA GLU A 51 25.74 10.19 -18.02
C GLU A 51 24.32 9.71 -18.36
N ARG A 52 24.09 9.24 -19.58
CA ARG A 52 22.81 8.64 -19.99
C ARG A 52 22.50 7.35 -19.21
N GLY A 53 23.49 6.49 -18.99
CA GLY A 53 23.32 5.24 -18.27
C GLY A 53 22.85 5.43 -16.83
N TYR A 54 23.40 6.43 -16.14
CA TYR A 54 22.98 6.77 -14.78
C TYR A 54 21.60 7.44 -14.71
N ILE A 55 21.21 8.26 -15.69
CA ILE A 55 19.82 8.76 -15.80
C ILE A 55 18.85 7.58 -15.97
N VAL A 56 19.25 6.60 -16.79
CA VAL A 56 18.46 5.38 -17.00
C VAL A 56 18.30 4.60 -15.71
N LEU A 57 19.40 4.39 -15.00
CA LEU A 57 19.42 3.72 -13.70
C LEU A 57 18.57 4.47 -12.66
N HIS A 58 18.72 5.80 -12.57
CA HIS A 58 17.93 6.66 -11.68
C HIS A 58 16.43 6.47 -11.92
N GLY A 59 15.97 6.62 -13.16
CA GLY A 59 14.54 6.54 -13.46
C GLY A 59 13.95 5.16 -13.16
N TRP A 60 14.64 4.06 -13.48
CA TRP A 60 14.16 2.72 -13.13
C TRP A 60 14.13 2.48 -11.62
N LEU A 61 15.19 2.87 -10.89
CA LEU A 61 15.22 2.73 -9.44
C LEU A 61 14.12 3.55 -8.76
N MET A 62 13.86 4.77 -9.22
CA MET A 62 12.78 5.61 -8.72
C MET A 62 11.40 5.06 -9.06
N TYR A 63 11.23 4.52 -10.27
CA TYR A 63 9.99 3.85 -10.67
C TYR A 63 9.67 2.68 -9.76
N PHE A 64 10.62 1.76 -9.55
CA PHE A 64 10.38 0.59 -8.69
C PHE A 64 10.20 0.99 -7.22
N SER A 65 10.87 2.04 -6.75
CA SER A 65 10.70 2.57 -5.40
C SER A 65 9.35 3.29 -5.19
N PHE A 66 9.19 4.50 -5.74
CA PHE A 66 8.02 5.35 -5.53
C PHE A 66 6.80 4.93 -6.34
N GLY A 67 7.02 4.28 -7.49
CA GLY A 67 5.94 3.85 -8.36
C GLY A 67 5.34 2.49 -8.01
N LEU A 68 6.10 1.59 -7.38
CA LEU A 68 5.68 0.22 -7.09
C LEU A 68 5.77 -0.15 -5.62
N LEU A 69 6.97 -0.10 -5.02
CA LEU A 69 7.21 -0.66 -3.68
C LEU A 69 6.55 0.14 -2.55
N PHE A 70 6.62 1.47 -2.54
CA PHE A 70 5.93 2.26 -1.51
C PHE A 70 4.38 2.15 -1.63
N PRO A 71 3.77 2.28 -2.83
CA PRO A 71 2.34 2.00 -3.00
C PRO A 71 1.94 0.58 -2.57
N ALA A 72 2.73 -0.44 -2.94
CA ALA A 72 2.48 -1.82 -2.53
C ALA A 72 2.63 -2.01 -1.01
N GLY A 73 3.61 -1.35 -0.40
CA GLY A 73 3.80 -1.32 1.05
C GLY A 73 2.56 -0.80 1.78
N ALA A 74 1.99 0.32 1.31
CA ALA A 74 0.74 0.86 1.84
C ALA A 74 -0.45 -0.09 1.65
N LEU A 75 -0.54 -0.76 0.50
CA LEU A 75 -1.56 -1.80 0.25
C LEU A 75 -1.42 -2.96 1.24
N PHE A 76 -0.21 -3.48 1.46
CA PHE A 76 0.02 -4.55 2.44
C PHE A 76 -0.34 -4.11 3.86
N ALA A 77 -0.09 -2.85 4.22
CA ALA A 77 -0.53 -2.30 5.50
C ALA A 77 -2.06 -2.29 5.63
N ARG A 78 -2.79 -2.01 4.54
CA ARG A 78 -4.27 -2.12 4.53
C ARG A 78 -4.76 -3.56 4.59
N PHE A 79 -4.15 -4.49 3.83
CA PHE A 79 -4.45 -5.92 3.96
C PHE A 79 -4.24 -6.42 5.39
N MET A 80 -3.16 -6.00 6.05
CA MET A 80 -2.92 -6.31 7.47
C MET A 80 -4.06 -5.80 8.34
N GLN A 81 -4.53 -4.56 8.14
CA GLN A 81 -5.61 -3.98 8.93
C GLN A 81 -6.92 -4.75 8.78
N VAL A 82 -7.32 -5.07 7.55
CA VAL A 82 -8.50 -5.90 7.26
C VAL A 82 -8.34 -7.29 7.90
N SER A 83 -7.14 -7.88 7.79
CA SER A 83 -6.82 -9.20 8.36
C SER A 83 -6.88 -9.24 9.88
N ARG A 84 -6.79 -8.10 10.60
CA ARG A 84 -6.95 -8.10 12.07
C ARG A 84 -8.32 -8.61 12.52
N ARG A 85 -9.33 -8.54 11.66
CA ARG A 85 -10.68 -9.03 11.94
C ARG A 85 -10.80 -10.55 11.96
N THR A 86 -9.97 -11.26 11.19
CA THR A 86 -9.94 -12.74 11.22
C THR A 86 -9.31 -13.27 12.50
N LYS A 87 -8.68 -12.39 13.31
CA LYS A 87 -7.89 -12.72 14.50
C LYS A 87 -6.81 -13.78 14.24
N ASN A 88 -6.45 -14.03 12.98
CA ASN A 88 -5.42 -14.98 12.61
C ASN A 88 -4.04 -14.30 12.66
N PRO A 89 -3.20 -14.62 13.66
CA PRO A 89 -1.91 -13.94 13.85
C PRO A 89 -0.94 -14.19 12.70
N ASN A 90 -1.05 -15.31 12.00
CA ASN A 90 -0.15 -15.66 10.89
C ASN A 90 -0.39 -14.74 9.68
N ILE A 91 -1.65 -14.45 9.36
CA ILE A 91 -2.01 -13.57 8.24
C ILE A 91 -1.61 -12.12 8.56
N ILE A 92 -1.89 -11.65 9.78
CA ILE A 92 -1.52 -10.31 10.24
C ILE A 92 0.01 -10.13 10.20
N SER A 93 0.76 -11.12 10.69
CA SER A 93 2.22 -11.13 10.69
C SER A 93 2.78 -11.14 9.25
N LYS A 94 2.19 -11.93 8.35
CA LYS A 94 2.59 -11.99 6.94
C LYS A 94 2.48 -10.62 6.27
N PHE A 95 1.34 -9.95 6.35
CA PHE A 95 1.15 -8.65 5.71
C PHE A 95 1.95 -7.53 6.39
N TYR A 96 2.15 -7.60 7.70
CA TYR A 96 3.07 -6.70 8.40
C TYR A 96 4.51 -6.82 7.88
N LYS A 97 5.00 -8.06 7.69
CA LYS A 97 6.32 -8.32 7.11
C LYS A 97 6.41 -7.82 5.67
N LEU A 98 5.41 -8.13 4.83
CA LEU A 98 5.38 -7.66 3.44
C LEU A 98 5.42 -6.14 3.33
N HIS A 99 4.65 -5.44 4.18
CA HIS A 99 4.76 -3.98 4.30
C HIS A 99 6.20 -3.56 4.60
N LEU A 100 6.80 -4.10 5.67
CA LEU A 100 8.15 -3.73 6.09
C LEU A 100 9.23 -4.04 5.03
N TYR A 101 9.14 -5.19 4.36
CA TYR A 101 10.07 -5.54 3.27
C TYR A 101 9.91 -4.61 2.07
N SER A 102 8.67 -4.26 1.70
CA SER A 102 8.39 -3.35 0.59
C SER A 102 8.94 -1.96 0.87
N GLU A 103 8.72 -1.42 2.08
CA GLU A 103 9.25 -0.12 2.50
C GLU A 103 10.79 -0.12 2.58
N ALA A 104 11.39 -1.18 3.11
CA ALA A 104 12.85 -1.30 3.21
C ALA A 104 13.52 -1.37 1.84
N LEU A 105 13.02 -2.25 0.95
CA LEU A 105 13.54 -2.38 -0.40
C LEU A 105 13.29 -1.09 -1.21
N GLY A 106 12.11 -0.48 -1.07
CA GLY A 106 11.79 0.80 -1.71
C GLY A 106 12.75 1.91 -1.28
N THR A 107 13.06 1.99 0.03
CA THR A 107 14.03 2.94 0.58
C THR A 107 15.44 2.69 0.04
N PHE A 108 15.85 1.43 -0.07
CA PHE A 108 17.15 1.06 -0.61
C PHE A 108 17.29 1.42 -2.10
N LEU A 109 16.29 1.11 -2.92
CA LEU A 109 16.30 1.49 -4.34
C LEU A 109 16.26 3.01 -4.53
N MET A 110 15.44 3.73 -3.75
CA MET A 110 15.44 5.20 -3.72
C MET A 110 16.85 5.71 -3.42
N PHE A 111 17.51 5.16 -2.40
CA PHE A 111 18.82 5.61 -1.99
C PHE A 111 19.85 5.53 -3.13
N ILE A 112 19.95 4.36 -3.79
CA ILE A 112 20.84 4.18 -4.94
C ILE A 112 20.43 5.12 -6.08
N GLY A 113 19.14 5.25 -6.34
CA GLY A 113 18.62 6.14 -7.39
C GLY A 113 18.96 7.61 -7.13
N VAL A 114 18.88 8.08 -5.88
CA VAL A 114 19.22 9.45 -5.51
C VAL A 114 20.72 9.69 -5.75
N ILE A 115 21.57 8.73 -5.37
CA ILE A 115 23.02 8.81 -5.60
C ILE A 115 23.35 8.82 -7.09
N SER A 116 22.71 7.96 -7.90
CA SER A 116 22.94 7.95 -9.35
C SER A 116 22.50 9.26 -10.00
N GLY A 117 21.42 9.88 -9.51
CA GLY A 117 20.95 11.20 -9.97
C GLY A 117 21.88 12.36 -9.58
N PHE A 118 22.49 12.32 -8.39
CA PHE A 118 23.47 13.31 -7.95
C PHE A 118 24.77 13.29 -8.77
N ALA A 119 25.13 12.12 -9.32
CA ALA A 119 26.37 11.94 -10.06
C ALA A 119 26.45 12.70 -11.40
N GLN A 120 25.33 13.22 -11.95
CA GLN A 120 25.36 13.95 -13.23
C GLN A 120 24.96 15.42 -13.17
N LEU A 121 24.03 15.82 -12.29
CA LEU A 121 23.35 17.12 -12.47
C LEU A 121 24.07 18.30 -11.80
N GLY A 122 25.19 18.04 -11.10
CA GLY A 122 25.77 19.03 -10.20
C GLY A 122 24.74 19.46 -9.13
N ILE A 123 25.13 20.33 -8.22
CA ILE A 123 24.24 20.84 -7.16
C ILE A 123 23.30 21.92 -7.73
N SER A 124 22.84 21.76 -8.98
CA SER A 124 21.90 22.69 -9.61
C SER A 124 20.49 22.12 -9.44
N THR A 125 19.79 22.59 -8.41
CA THR A 125 18.39 22.25 -8.09
C THR A 125 17.40 23.13 -8.84
N THR A 126 17.67 23.39 -10.13
CA THR A 126 16.89 24.33 -10.93
C THR A 126 15.53 23.76 -11.35
N HIS A 127 15.38 22.44 -11.43
CA HIS A 127 14.13 21.80 -11.82
C HIS A 127 13.29 21.37 -10.62
N THR A 128 11.97 21.58 -10.72
CA THR A 128 10.97 21.20 -9.71
C THR A 128 11.08 19.72 -9.30
N HIS A 129 11.35 18.83 -10.25
CA HIS A 129 11.57 17.39 -10.01
C HIS A 129 12.71 17.13 -9.01
N GLN A 130 13.84 17.82 -9.14
CA GLN A 130 15.01 17.61 -8.27
C GLN A 130 14.75 18.14 -6.86
N ARG A 131 14.12 19.32 -6.75
CA ARG A 131 13.78 19.92 -5.45
C ARG A 131 12.80 19.04 -4.69
N LEU A 132 11.77 18.55 -5.38
CA LEU A 132 10.81 17.63 -4.78
C LEU A 132 11.43 16.28 -4.44
N GLY A 133 12.25 15.71 -5.32
CA GLY A 133 12.96 14.45 -5.07
C GLY A 133 13.87 14.52 -3.84
N TYR A 134 14.56 15.64 -3.63
CA TYR A 134 15.37 15.85 -2.43
C TYR A 134 14.53 15.98 -1.16
N ALA A 135 13.42 16.71 -1.22
CA ALA A 135 12.48 16.81 -0.10
C ALA A 135 11.91 15.44 0.27
N LEU A 136 11.49 14.65 -0.74
CA LEU A 136 11.03 13.27 -0.57
C LEU A 136 12.08 12.38 0.07
N TRP A 137 13.33 12.47 -0.36
CA TRP A 137 14.44 11.72 0.24
C TRP A 137 14.57 12.00 1.75
N ILE A 138 14.52 13.27 2.16
CA ILE A 138 14.55 13.66 3.58
C ILE A 138 13.32 13.12 4.33
N ILE A 139 12.12 13.28 3.75
CA ILE A 139 10.86 12.84 4.37
C ILE A 139 10.85 11.32 4.57
N ILE A 140 11.31 10.53 3.60
CA ILE A 140 11.39 9.08 3.72
C ILE A 140 12.35 8.67 4.85
N TRP A 141 13.50 9.35 5.01
CA TRP A 141 14.40 9.10 6.14
C TRP A 141 13.73 9.39 7.48
N ILE A 142 13.05 10.52 7.62
CA ILE A 142 12.28 10.85 8.83
C ILE A 142 11.19 9.80 9.07
N HIS A 143 10.52 9.34 8.01
CA HIS A 143 9.47 8.32 8.09
C HIS A 143 10.00 6.98 8.59
N VAL A 144 11.12 6.49 8.05
CA VAL A 144 11.77 5.24 8.47
C VAL A 144 12.28 5.35 9.92
N LEU A 145 12.94 6.45 10.27
CA LEU A 145 13.44 6.69 11.64
C LEU A 145 12.30 6.76 12.65
N SER A 146 11.22 7.48 12.33
CA SER A 146 10.01 7.52 13.15
C SER A 146 9.38 6.13 13.31
N ALA A 147 9.40 5.32 12.25
CA ALA A 147 8.82 3.99 12.29
C ALA A 147 9.62 2.99 13.14
N PHE A 148 10.94 3.11 13.12
CA PHE A 148 11.84 2.19 13.81
C PHE A 148 12.12 2.60 15.26
N LEU A 149 12.42 3.88 15.49
CA LEU A 149 12.89 4.40 16.79
C LEU A 149 11.76 4.91 17.67
N LEU A 150 10.76 5.56 17.08
CA LEU A 150 9.75 6.32 17.84
C LEU A 150 8.42 5.58 18.00
N ARG A 151 8.32 4.32 17.56
CA ARG A 151 7.07 3.53 17.61
C ARG A 151 6.70 3.21 19.08
N PRO A 152 5.66 3.86 19.65
CA PRO A 152 5.34 3.69 21.07
C PRO A 152 4.76 2.30 21.38
N GLY A 153 4.75 1.90 22.65
CA GLY A 153 4.08 0.68 23.12
C GLY A 153 2.59 0.62 22.78
N LEU A 154 1.99 -0.57 22.81
CA LEU A 154 0.55 -0.74 22.57
C LEU A 154 -0.26 -0.07 23.70
N GLY A 155 -1.40 0.54 23.35
CA GLY A 155 -2.37 1.07 24.32
C GLY A 155 -2.17 2.52 24.78
N SER A 156 -1.12 3.22 24.34
CA SER A 156 -0.90 4.64 24.71
C SER A 156 -1.54 5.63 23.72
N LEU A 157 -1.93 6.81 24.19
CA LEU A 157 -2.36 7.93 23.34
C LEU A 157 -1.29 8.29 22.30
N GLN A 158 -0.02 8.25 22.72
CA GLN A 158 1.13 8.47 21.85
C GLN A 158 1.15 7.51 20.65
N ARG A 159 0.72 6.25 20.83
CA ARG A 159 0.61 5.27 19.73
C ARG A 159 -0.42 5.69 18.68
N GLY A 160 -1.53 6.30 19.12
CA GLY A 160 -2.54 6.86 18.23
C GLY A 160 -2.01 8.05 17.41
N ILE A 161 -1.36 9.00 18.08
CA ILE A 161 -0.74 10.17 17.43
C ILE A 161 0.33 9.73 16.43
N TRP A 162 1.25 8.84 16.85
CA TRP A 162 2.27 8.27 15.97
C TRP A 162 1.65 7.56 14.77
N TYR A 163 0.58 6.80 14.96
CA TYR A 163 -0.10 6.11 13.86
C TYR A 163 -0.67 7.09 12.83
N VAL A 164 -1.34 8.16 13.27
CA VAL A 164 -1.88 9.19 12.37
C VAL A 164 -0.76 9.91 11.64
N ALA A 165 0.28 10.35 12.36
CA ALA A 165 1.43 11.04 11.78
C ALA A 165 2.17 10.16 10.76
N HIS A 166 2.45 8.91 11.12
CA HIS A 166 3.11 7.93 10.24
C HIS A 166 2.25 7.66 8.99
N TRP A 167 0.94 7.48 9.15
CA TRP A 167 0.03 7.26 8.03
C TRP A 167 -0.06 8.48 7.09
N LEU A 168 -0.22 9.69 7.63
CA LEU A 168 -0.29 10.93 6.85
C LEU A 168 1.01 11.20 6.08
N MET A 169 2.15 11.05 6.76
CA MET A 169 3.46 11.27 6.15
C MET A 169 3.75 10.23 5.06
N GLY A 170 3.45 8.95 5.32
CA GLY A 170 3.62 7.89 4.32
C GLY A 170 2.75 8.10 3.09
N THR A 171 1.46 8.40 3.30
CA THR A 171 0.51 8.67 2.20
C THR A 171 0.93 9.89 1.38
N SER A 172 1.31 10.98 2.04
CA SER A 172 1.78 12.19 1.35
C SER A 172 3.05 11.92 0.54
N SER A 173 3.98 11.13 1.08
CA SER A 173 5.21 10.75 0.38
C SER A 173 4.94 9.93 -0.87
N ILE A 174 3.97 9.01 -0.83
CA ILE A 174 3.55 8.23 -2.00
C ILE A 174 2.95 9.15 -3.07
N LEU A 175 2.04 10.06 -2.71
CA LEU A 175 1.40 10.97 -3.67
C LEU A 175 2.42 11.90 -4.34
N LEU A 176 3.28 12.53 -3.54
CA LEU A 176 4.35 13.39 -4.03
C LEU A 176 5.37 12.60 -4.85
N GLY A 177 5.66 11.36 -4.46
CA GLY A 177 6.53 10.44 -5.20
C GLY A 177 5.99 10.09 -6.58
N ILE A 178 4.69 9.75 -6.68
CA ILE A 178 4.01 9.49 -7.96
C ILE A 178 4.09 10.71 -8.88
N TYR A 179 3.77 11.90 -8.36
CA TYR A 179 3.91 13.15 -9.11
C TYR A 179 5.34 13.37 -9.58
N ASN A 180 6.33 13.12 -8.69
CA ASN A 180 7.72 13.27 -9.03
C ASN A 180 8.17 12.29 -10.12
N THR A 181 7.65 11.05 -10.10
CA THR A 181 7.89 10.04 -11.15
C THR A 181 7.35 10.49 -12.50
N TYR A 182 6.11 11.00 -12.57
CA TYR A 182 5.58 11.56 -13.83
C TYR A 182 6.43 12.72 -14.35
N SER A 183 6.83 13.64 -13.46
CA SER A 183 7.74 14.73 -13.85
C SER A 183 9.08 14.20 -14.35
N GLY A 184 9.59 13.11 -13.78
CA GLY A 184 10.84 12.45 -14.19
C GLY A 184 10.72 11.78 -15.56
N ILE A 185 9.61 11.10 -15.84
CA ILE A 185 9.34 10.50 -17.16
C ILE A 185 9.27 11.59 -18.23
N GLY A 186 8.62 12.73 -17.94
CA GLY A 186 8.59 13.87 -18.86
C GLY A 186 9.98 14.49 -19.14
N ILE A 187 10.92 14.40 -18.19
CA ILE A 187 12.33 14.77 -18.43
C ILE A 187 13.01 13.71 -19.30
N TRP A 188 12.78 12.43 -19.01
CA TRP A 188 13.35 11.32 -19.79
C TRP A 188 12.98 11.40 -21.27
N GLU A 189 11.72 11.67 -21.60
CA GLU A 189 11.26 11.80 -22.99
C GLU A 189 12.01 12.91 -23.74
N LYS A 190 12.37 14.01 -23.05
CA LYS A 190 13.16 15.11 -23.64
C LYS A 190 14.62 14.70 -23.87
N VAL A 191 15.18 13.89 -22.96
CA VAL A 191 16.57 13.40 -23.06
C VAL A 191 16.71 12.28 -24.11
N PHE A 192 15.67 11.45 -24.27
CA PHE A 192 15.65 10.30 -25.16
C PHE A 192 14.47 10.37 -26.16
N PRO A 193 14.43 11.37 -27.07
CA PRO A 193 13.27 11.64 -27.92
C PRO A 193 12.93 10.50 -28.91
N LYS A 194 13.88 9.62 -29.20
CA LYS A 194 13.65 8.44 -30.06
C LYS A 194 12.98 7.27 -29.32
N GLN A 195 12.98 7.28 -27.98
CA GLN A 195 12.30 6.29 -27.16
C GLN A 195 10.93 6.85 -26.77
N ARG A 196 9.88 6.47 -27.49
CA ARG A 196 8.53 6.91 -27.16
C ARG A 196 8.06 6.18 -25.89
N LEU A 197 8.20 6.84 -24.74
CA LEU A 197 7.79 6.31 -23.43
C LEU A 197 6.29 6.48 -23.13
N LEU A 198 5.47 6.82 -24.13
CA LEU A 198 4.03 6.85 -23.99
C LEU A 198 3.48 5.53 -23.39
N SER A 199 4.03 4.40 -23.82
CA SER A 199 3.68 3.08 -23.28
C SER A 199 4.04 2.94 -21.79
N LEU A 200 5.12 3.57 -21.32
CA LEU A 200 5.54 3.54 -19.92
C LEU A 200 4.66 4.44 -19.05
N ASN A 201 4.31 5.64 -19.51
CA ASN A 201 3.36 6.52 -18.81
C ASN A 201 1.97 5.87 -18.68
N ILE A 202 1.49 5.22 -19.75
CA ILE A 202 0.22 4.48 -19.73
C ILE A 202 0.33 3.28 -18.78
N ALA A 203 1.37 2.46 -18.91
CA ALA A 203 1.58 1.31 -18.03
C ALA A 203 1.65 1.72 -16.55
N PHE A 204 2.36 2.82 -16.25
CA PHE A 204 2.44 3.37 -14.90
C PHE A 204 1.06 3.81 -14.39
N SER A 205 0.29 4.51 -15.24
CA SER A 205 -1.08 4.95 -14.90
C SER A 205 -2.00 3.77 -14.64
N VAL A 206 -1.95 2.73 -15.48
CA VAL A 206 -2.74 1.49 -15.33
C VAL A 206 -2.34 0.75 -14.05
N GLN A 207 -1.05 0.64 -13.75
CA GLN A 207 -0.55 0.05 -12.51
C GLN A 207 -1.10 0.78 -11.28
N LEU A 208 -1.00 2.11 -11.24
CA LEU A 208 -1.51 2.92 -10.13
C LEU A 208 -3.03 2.84 -10.01
N ALA A 209 -3.76 2.85 -11.12
CA ALA A 209 -5.20 2.68 -11.14
C ALA A 209 -5.62 1.31 -10.58
N PHE A 210 -4.91 0.24 -10.97
CA PHE A 210 -5.14 -1.10 -10.43
C PHE A 210 -4.88 -1.15 -8.92
N MET A 211 -3.76 -0.58 -8.45
CA MET A 211 -3.47 -0.49 -7.01
C MET A 211 -4.53 0.33 -6.25
N GLY A 212 -4.97 1.45 -6.83
CA GLY A 212 -6.04 2.27 -6.27
C GLY A 212 -7.38 1.52 -6.18
N LEU A 213 -7.72 0.73 -7.21
CA LEU A 213 -8.91 -0.12 -7.21
C LEU A 213 -8.84 -1.19 -6.11
N VAL A 214 -7.70 -1.86 -5.96
CA VAL A 214 -7.49 -2.84 -4.89
C VAL A 214 -7.59 -2.17 -3.51
N TYR A 215 -6.97 -1.00 -3.34
CA TYR A 215 -7.06 -0.22 -2.10
C TYR A 215 -8.52 0.12 -1.77
N TYR A 216 -9.27 0.62 -2.76
CA TYR A 216 -10.68 0.97 -2.61
C TYR A 216 -11.54 -0.25 -2.27
N ALA A 217 -11.30 -1.39 -2.93
CA ALA A 217 -12.00 -2.63 -2.64
C ALA A 217 -11.75 -3.10 -1.19
N LEU A 218 -10.52 -2.98 -0.70
CA LEU A 218 -10.17 -3.30 0.69
C LEU A 218 -10.86 -2.37 1.70
N ASP A 219 -10.95 -1.08 1.39
CA ASP A 219 -11.66 -0.11 2.25
C ASP A 219 -13.16 -0.43 2.34
N ARG A 220 -13.78 -0.80 1.22
CA ARG A 220 -15.21 -1.15 1.16
C ARG A 220 -15.55 -2.53 1.71
N TYR A 221 -14.61 -3.46 1.67
CA TYR A 221 -14.79 -4.81 2.23
C TYR A 221 -15.27 -4.77 3.69
N ASP A 222 -14.77 -3.81 4.47
CA ASP A 222 -15.16 -3.64 5.87
C ASP A 222 -16.64 -3.27 6.05
N THR A 223 -17.18 -2.43 5.17
CA THR A 223 -18.59 -2.03 5.18
C THR A 223 -19.47 -3.20 4.73
N PHE A 224 -19.03 -3.92 3.70
CA PHE A 224 -19.75 -5.06 3.15
C PHE A 224 -19.91 -6.20 4.17
N LEU A 225 -18.83 -6.55 4.90
CA LEU A 225 -18.90 -7.57 5.96
C LEU A 225 -19.83 -7.18 7.12
N LEU A 226 -19.82 -5.90 7.52
CA LEU A 226 -20.73 -5.43 8.56
C LEU A 226 -22.20 -5.54 8.12
N GLN A 227 -22.49 -5.32 6.84
CA GLN A 227 -23.84 -5.50 6.30
C GLN A 227 -24.28 -6.97 6.28
N ILE A 228 -23.38 -7.89 5.90
CA ILE A 228 -23.67 -9.34 5.95
C ILE A 228 -23.94 -9.77 7.39
N LYS A 229 -23.05 -9.44 8.32
CA LYS A 229 -23.21 -9.82 9.73
C LYS A 229 -24.49 -9.25 10.33
N LYS A 230 -24.82 -7.98 10.02
CA LYS A 230 -26.08 -7.35 10.45
C LYS A 230 -27.29 -8.12 9.91
N ARG A 231 -27.27 -8.52 8.63
CA ARG A 231 -28.35 -9.33 8.03
C ARG A 231 -28.48 -10.67 8.74
N GLU A 232 -27.39 -11.42 8.92
CA GLU A 232 -27.38 -12.70 9.64
C GLU A 232 -28.00 -12.57 11.04
N THR A 233 -27.55 -11.58 11.84
CA THR A 233 -28.10 -11.34 13.18
C THR A 233 -29.56 -10.91 13.20
N SER A 234 -30.06 -10.29 12.12
CA SER A 234 -31.47 -9.88 12.01
C SER A 234 -32.39 -11.01 11.55
N VAL A 235 -31.83 -12.02 10.85
CA VAL A 235 -32.57 -13.15 10.30
C VAL A 235 -32.62 -14.30 11.31
N ALA A 236 -31.53 -14.59 12.03
CA ALA A 236 -31.45 -15.72 12.95
C ALA A 236 -32.62 -15.80 13.97
N PRO A 237 -33.02 -14.74 14.68
CA PRO A 237 -34.12 -14.80 15.63
C PRO A 237 -35.47 -15.12 14.98
N LYS A 238 -35.68 -14.68 13.73
CA LYS A 238 -36.92 -14.92 12.99
C LYS A 238 -37.04 -16.37 12.52
N VAL A 239 -35.90 -16.97 12.15
CA VAL A 239 -35.83 -18.39 11.77
C VAL A 239 -36.11 -19.25 12.99
N ASP A 240 -35.45 -18.97 14.13
CA ASP A 240 -35.67 -19.70 15.38
C ASP A 240 -37.14 -19.62 15.86
N GLU A 241 -37.76 -18.44 15.75
CA GLU A 241 -39.18 -18.26 16.09
C GLU A 241 -40.11 -19.07 15.16
N MET A 242 -39.80 -19.11 13.86
CA MET A 242 -40.56 -19.92 12.89
C MET A 242 -40.42 -21.41 13.17
N ASP A 243 -39.21 -21.89 13.41
CA ASP A 243 -38.93 -23.30 13.68
C ASP A 243 -39.63 -23.77 14.97
N HIS A 244 -39.62 -22.93 16.01
CA HIS A 244 -40.36 -23.22 17.25
C HIS A 244 -41.88 -23.30 17.01
N LYS A 245 -42.46 -22.38 16.22
CA LYS A 245 -43.90 -22.41 15.88
C LYS A 245 -44.26 -23.65 15.07
N MET A 246 -43.39 -24.06 14.14
CA MET A 246 -43.60 -25.26 13.32
C MET A 246 -43.56 -26.52 14.20
N PHE A 247 -42.59 -26.62 15.10
CA PHE A 247 -42.50 -27.73 16.05
C PHE A 247 -43.72 -27.83 16.98
N GLU A 248 -44.19 -26.70 17.54
CA GLU A 248 -45.43 -26.70 18.34
C GLU A 248 -46.65 -27.16 17.54
N MET A 249 -46.73 -26.75 16.27
CA MET A 249 -47.85 -27.10 15.40
C MET A 249 -47.85 -28.59 15.06
N ASP A 250 -46.69 -29.16 14.74
CA ASP A 250 -46.52 -30.61 14.50
C ASP A 250 -46.84 -31.42 15.75
N HIS A 251 -46.39 -30.95 16.92
CA HIS A 251 -46.70 -31.61 18.19
C HIS A 251 -48.20 -31.60 18.49
N LYS A 252 -48.88 -30.47 18.29
CA LYS A 252 -50.35 -30.37 18.42
C LYS A 252 -51.06 -31.25 17.41
N MET A 253 -50.61 -31.28 16.16
CA MET A 253 -51.21 -32.12 15.11
C MET A 253 -51.08 -33.61 15.46
N PHE A 254 -49.95 -34.06 16.01
CA PHE A 254 -49.77 -35.45 16.44
C PHE A 254 -50.67 -35.84 17.62
N GLN A 255 -51.04 -34.89 18.49
CA GLN A 255 -51.94 -35.13 19.62
C GLN A 255 -53.44 -35.02 19.26
N MET A 256 -53.78 -34.57 18.05
CA MET A 256 -55.17 -34.48 17.58
C MET A 256 -55.75 -35.86 17.26
N ASP A 257 -57.07 -35.99 17.42
CA ASP A 257 -57.82 -37.18 17.00
C ASP A 257 -57.69 -37.36 15.47
N PRO A 258 -57.59 -38.60 14.95
CA PRO A 258 -57.53 -38.88 13.51
C PRO A 258 -58.68 -38.26 12.67
N MET A 259 -59.85 -37.95 13.26
CA MET A 259 -60.90 -37.21 12.57
C MET A 259 -60.55 -35.73 12.35
N ASP A 260 -59.91 -35.09 13.34
CA ASP A 260 -59.52 -33.67 13.28
C ASP A 260 -58.28 -33.46 12.40
N GLN A 261 -57.36 -34.43 12.36
CA GLN A 261 -56.21 -34.42 11.43
C GLN A 261 -56.64 -34.41 9.97
N LYS A 262 -57.69 -35.18 9.61
CA LYS A 262 -58.25 -35.19 8.26
C LYS A 262 -58.86 -33.85 7.88
N PHE A 263 -59.44 -33.12 8.83
CA PHE A 263 -60.02 -31.80 8.60
C PHE A 263 -58.95 -30.77 8.21
N PHE A 264 -57.77 -30.81 8.84
CA PHE A 264 -56.65 -29.93 8.50
C PHE A 264 -55.93 -30.30 7.20
N GLN A 265 -56.05 -31.54 6.71
CA GLN A 265 -55.49 -31.99 5.44
C GLN A 265 -56.43 -31.78 4.24
N MET A 266 -57.69 -31.38 4.46
CA MET A 266 -58.61 -31.07 3.36
C MET A 266 -58.24 -29.77 2.67
N ASP A 267 -58.10 -29.79 1.34
CA ASP A 267 -57.84 -28.62 0.52
C ASP A 267 -58.93 -27.56 0.78
N PRO A 268 -58.58 -26.31 1.18
CA PRO A 268 -59.57 -25.26 1.45
C PRO A 268 -60.48 -24.95 0.25
N LYS A 269 -60.12 -25.36 -0.97
CA LYS A 269 -60.98 -25.24 -2.16
C LYS A 269 -62.14 -26.24 -2.20
N SER A 270 -62.10 -27.31 -1.41
CA SER A 270 -63.16 -28.33 -1.38
C SER A 270 -64.41 -27.87 -0.63
N PHE A 271 -64.32 -26.82 0.20
CA PHE A 271 -65.44 -26.32 1.00
C PHE A 271 -66.32 -25.28 0.27
N GLN A 272 -65.92 -24.82 -0.92
CA GLN A 272 -66.69 -23.81 -1.68
C GLN A 272 -67.75 -24.39 -2.64
N MET A 273 -67.86 -25.70 -2.78
CA MET A 273 -68.95 -26.34 -3.54
C MET A 273 -70.06 -26.79 -2.60
N GLY A 274 -70.93 -25.88 -2.15
CA GLY A 274 -72.06 -26.28 -1.30
C GLY A 274 -73.01 -25.20 -0.80
N ALA A 275 -72.94 -23.98 -1.34
CA ALA A 275 -73.90 -22.93 -1.03
C ALA A 275 -74.49 -22.37 -2.33
N ALA A 276 -75.45 -23.10 -2.88
CA ALA A 276 -76.43 -22.64 -3.86
C ALA A 276 -77.78 -23.29 -3.53
#